data_AF-A0A9D8G9Y0-F1
#
_entry.id   AF-A0A9D8G9Y0-F1
#
_cell.length_a   1.000
_cell.length_b   1.000
_cell.length_c   1.000
_cell.angle_alpha   90.00
_cell.angle_beta   90.00
_cell.angle_gamma   90.00
#
_symmetry.space_group_name_H-M   'P 1'
#
loop_
_entity.id
_entity.type
_entity.pdbx_description
1 polymer ?
#
loop_
_entity_poly.entity_id
_entity_poly.type
_entity_poly.pdbx_seq_one_letter_code
_entity_poly.pdbx_strand_id
1 'polypeptide(L)'
;EPRETAPSAQPGALALKRPPSSIKPGPDGSKPFSYPLLVQPVLDRLCVSCHSDEKPEGKIVLTGKPQGRYTVSYNALAPRVRYSAWGARGDFRQTNSEPATVPGFFGARGSTLIKLLLNDHYGVALSSADIERLVTWMDTNALFYGTFDPPDQARQQRGERIEGPKIE
;
A
#
# COMPACT_ATOMS: atom_id res chain seq x y z
N GLU A 1 -10.53 -28.30 13.52
CA GLU A 1 -11.74 -28.28 12.67
C GLU A 1 -11.81 -29.58 11.89
N PRO A 2 -12.95 -30.31 11.86
CA PRO A 2 -13.04 -31.55 11.10
C PRO A 2 -12.93 -31.26 9.60
N ARG A 3 -11.94 -31.86 8.92
CA ARG A 3 -11.66 -31.62 7.49
C ARG A 3 -12.61 -32.37 6.54
N GLU A 4 -13.40 -33.28 7.08
CA GLU A 4 -14.22 -34.26 6.34
C GLU A 4 -15.72 -33.91 6.36
N THR A 5 -16.11 -32.79 6.98
CA THR A 5 -17.53 -32.48 7.19
C THR A 5 -17.81 -31.04 6.78
N ALA A 6 -18.67 -30.86 5.78
CA ALA A 6 -19.14 -29.55 5.41
C ALA A 6 -19.89 -28.92 6.62
N PRO A 7 -19.64 -27.64 6.94
CA PRO A 7 -20.42 -26.95 7.97
C PRO A 7 -21.91 -26.99 7.61
N SER A 8 -22.78 -27.12 8.60
CA SER A 8 -24.22 -27.19 8.33
C SER A 8 -24.65 -25.90 7.61
N ALA A 9 -25.35 -26.06 6.48
CA ALA A 9 -25.89 -24.94 5.75
C ALA A 9 -26.93 -24.25 6.64
N GLN A 10 -26.55 -23.11 7.22
CA GLN A 10 -27.45 -22.29 8.01
C GLN A 10 -28.54 -21.74 7.08
N PRO A 11 -29.84 -22.03 7.32
CA PRO A 11 -30.90 -21.46 6.51
C PRO A 11 -30.85 -19.93 6.57
N GLY A 12 -30.70 -19.27 5.41
CA GLY A 12 -30.93 -17.84 5.27
C GLY A 12 -29.74 -16.93 5.57
N ALA A 13 -28.57 -17.18 4.97
CA ALA A 13 -27.48 -16.21 4.94
C ALA A 13 -27.99 -14.82 4.50
N LEU A 14 -27.81 -13.82 5.37
CA LEU A 14 -28.34 -12.44 5.16
C LEU A 14 -27.89 -11.84 3.82
N ALA A 15 -26.71 -12.23 3.33
CA ALA A 15 -26.18 -11.79 2.05
C ALA A 15 -27.07 -12.18 0.85
N LEU A 16 -27.76 -13.32 0.90
CA LEU A 16 -28.65 -13.79 -0.18
C LEU A 16 -30.00 -13.06 -0.20
N LYS A 17 -30.32 -12.28 0.85
CA LYS A 17 -31.59 -11.53 0.96
C LYS A 17 -31.53 -10.14 0.33
N ARG A 18 -30.38 -9.73 -0.23
CA ARG A 18 -30.19 -8.43 -0.88
C ARG A 18 -29.46 -8.61 -2.22
N PRO A 19 -29.63 -7.70 -3.19
CA PRO A 19 -28.90 -7.76 -4.44
C PRO A 19 -27.37 -7.68 -4.22
N PRO A 20 -26.56 -8.20 -5.17
CA PRO A 20 -25.11 -8.04 -5.17
C PRO A 20 -24.70 -6.57 -5.01
N SER A 21 -23.60 -6.32 -4.28
CA SER A 21 -23.09 -4.95 -4.12
C SER A 21 -22.29 -4.55 -5.35
N SER A 22 -22.55 -3.36 -5.89
CA SER A 22 -21.70 -2.79 -6.94
C SER A 22 -20.29 -2.54 -6.40
N ILE A 23 -19.27 -3.02 -7.12
CA ILE A 23 -17.86 -2.78 -6.77
C ILE A 23 -17.60 -1.28 -6.92
N LYS A 24 -17.17 -0.64 -5.85
CA LYS A 24 -16.71 0.74 -5.89
C LYS A 24 -15.26 0.77 -6.37
N PRO A 25 -14.88 1.68 -7.28
CA PRO A 25 -13.48 1.89 -7.61
C PRO A 25 -12.68 2.24 -6.36
N GLY A 26 -11.43 1.77 -6.30
CA GLY A 26 -10.48 2.21 -5.28
C GLY A 26 -10.04 3.65 -5.47
N PRO A 27 -9.17 4.16 -4.58
CA PRO A 27 -8.66 5.52 -4.68
C PRO A 27 -7.88 5.75 -6.00
N ASP A 28 -7.89 7.00 -6.48
CA ASP A 28 -7.15 7.35 -7.68
C ASP A 28 -5.66 6.99 -7.57
N GLY A 29 -5.11 6.38 -8.62
CA GLY A 29 -3.76 5.78 -8.62
C GLY A 29 -3.73 4.29 -8.23
N SER A 30 -4.85 3.69 -7.83
CA SER A 30 -4.91 2.24 -7.56
C SER A 30 -5.14 1.37 -8.80
N LYS A 31 -5.54 1.97 -9.93
CA LYS A 31 -5.81 1.25 -11.20
C LYS A 31 -5.59 2.14 -12.45
N PRO A 32 -4.60 1.84 -13.31
CA PRO A 32 -3.45 0.99 -13.02
C PRO A 32 -2.70 1.50 -11.78
N PHE A 33 -2.11 0.57 -11.02
CA PHE A 33 -1.44 0.94 -9.78
C PHE A 33 -0.27 1.91 -10.05
N SER A 34 -0.11 2.96 -9.25
CA SER A 34 1.00 3.91 -9.34
C SER A 34 1.22 4.59 -8.00
N TYR A 35 2.34 4.32 -7.34
CA TYR A 35 2.67 4.95 -6.06
C TYR A 35 2.74 6.48 -6.15
N PRO A 36 3.39 7.09 -7.17
CA PRO A 36 3.42 8.55 -7.29
C PRO A 36 2.03 9.18 -7.48
N LEU A 37 1.09 8.49 -8.13
CA LEU A 37 -0.29 8.97 -8.21
C LEU A 37 -1.05 8.70 -6.91
N LEU A 38 -0.89 7.53 -6.30
CA LEU A 38 -1.67 7.08 -5.15
C LEU A 38 -1.24 7.74 -3.83
N VAL A 39 0.05 7.74 -3.52
CA VAL A 39 0.55 8.09 -2.18
C VAL A 39 1.17 9.48 -2.14
N GLN A 40 1.97 9.84 -3.14
CA GLN A 40 2.73 11.09 -3.12
C GLN A 40 1.85 12.34 -2.89
N PRO A 41 0.61 12.47 -3.41
CA PRO A 41 -0.23 13.64 -3.15
C PRO A 41 -0.59 13.82 -1.67
N VAL A 42 -0.69 12.73 -0.91
CA VAL A 42 -0.90 12.78 0.54
C VAL A 42 0.35 13.33 1.22
N LEU A 43 1.53 12.84 0.81
CA LEU A 43 2.82 13.25 1.36
C LEU A 43 3.14 14.71 1.04
N ASP A 44 2.91 15.14 -0.19
CA ASP A 44 3.18 16.52 -0.63
C ASP A 44 2.37 17.53 0.20
N ARG A 45 1.11 17.21 0.51
CA ARG A 45 0.23 18.08 1.27
C ARG A 45 0.51 18.07 2.77
N LEU A 46 0.87 16.92 3.34
CA LEU A 46 0.87 16.72 4.80
C LEU A 46 2.25 16.48 5.42
N CYS A 47 3.23 16.07 4.63
CA CYS A 47 4.50 15.56 5.15
C CYS A 47 5.72 16.35 4.64
N VAL A 48 5.74 16.76 3.37
CA VAL A 48 6.91 17.35 2.73
C VAL A 48 7.35 18.68 3.36
N SER A 49 6.42 19.46 3.95
CA SER A 49 6.76 20.70 4.66
C SER A 49 7.75 20.50 5.82
N CYS A 50 7.72 19.31 6.45
CA CYS A 50 8.64 18.91 7.52
C CYS A 50 9.70 17.90 7.03
N HIS A 51 9.38 17.10 6.02
CA HIS A 51 10.21 16.03 5.48
C HIS A 51 10.70 16.34 4.06
N SER A 52 11.53 17.38 3.94
CA SER A 52 12.12 17.85 2.69
C SER A 52 13.64 17.93 2.78
N ASP A 53 14.30 18.13 1.63
CA ASP A 53 15.76 18.23 1.54
C ASP A 53 16.30 19.43 2.36
N GLU A 54 15.47 20.47 2.53
CA GLU A 54 15.79 21.71 3.24
C GLU A 54 15.49 21.63 4.76
N LYS A 55 14.96 20.50 5.25
CA LYS A 55 14.51 20.30 6.64
C LYS A 55 15.18 19.09 7.28
N PRO A 56 16.45 19.21 7.70
CA PRO A 56 17.19 18.08 8.28
C PRO A 56 16.56 17.53 9.56
N GLU A 57 15.78 18.34 10.28
CA GLU A 57 15.07 17.93 11.50
C GLU A 57 14.03 16.84 11.23
N GLY A 58 13.52 16.77 9.99
CA GLY A 58 12.59 15.74 9.52
C GLY A 58 13.22 14.36 9.40
N LYS A 59 14.55 14.23 9.44
CA LYS A 59 15.36 12.98 9.39
C LYS A 59 15.23 12.11 8.13
N ILE A 60 14.12 12.20 7.42
CA ILE A 60 13.87 11.54 6.13
C ILE A 60 13.27 12.55 5.17
N VAL A 61 13.57 12.38 3.89
CA VAL A 61 13.02 13.18 2.80
C VAL A 61 11.87 12.41 2.17
N LEU A 62 10.73 13.07 1.98
CA LEU A 62 9.49 12.47 1.45
C LEU A 62 9.04 13.11 0.13
N THR A 63 9.97 13.73 -0.60
CA THR A 63 9.68 14.31 -1.93
C THR A 63 9.48 13.21 -2.99
N GLY A 64 8.67 13.53 -4.00
CA GLY A 64 8.45 12.68 -5.18
C GLY A 64 9.60 12.68 -6.18
N LYS A 65 10.79 13.18 -5.82
CA LYS A 65 11.95 13.23 -6.73
C LYS A 65 12.39 11.79 -7.08
N PRO A 66 12.76 11.51 -8.34
CA PRO A 66 13.33 10.22 -8.71
C PRO A 66 14.61 9.91 -7.94
N GLN A 67 14.76 8.67 -7.47
CA GLN A 67 15.96 8.15 -6.83
C GLN A 67 16.15 6.67 -7.21
N GLY A 68 17.04 6.45 -8.19
CA GLY A 68 17.26 5.13 -8.77
C GLY A 68 15.97 4.59 -9.41
N ARG A 69 15.55 3.40 -8.98
CA ARG A 69 14.36 2.74 -9.54
C ARG A 69 13.02 3.36 -9.11
N TYR A 70 12.99 4.12 -8.01
CA TYR A 70 11.74 4.61 -7.39
C TYR A 70 11.84 6.11 -7.08
N THR A 71 11.02 6.65 -6.18
CA THR A 71 11.16 8.02 -5.64
C THR A 71 11.87 8.02 -4.29
N VAL A 72 12.37 9.19 -3.88
CA VAL A 72 12.97 9.40 -2.55
C VAL A 72 11.98 9.01 -1.44
N SER A 73 10.74 9.48 -1.53
CA SER A 73 9.65 9.14 -0.59
C SER A 73 9.38 7.64 -0.47
N TYR A 74 9.33 6.92 -1.59
CA TYR A 74 9.10 5.48 -1.59
C TYR A 74 10.25 4.74 -0.91
N ASN A 75 11.50 5.06 -1.28
CA ASN A 75 12.68 4.43 -0.70
C ASN A 75 12.75 4.66 0.83
N ALA A 76 12.29 5.82 1.30
CA ALA A 76 12.18 6.10 2.72
C ALA A 76 11.05 5.30 3.40
N LEU A 77 9.87 5.18 2.79
CA LEU A 77 8.69 4.61 3.46
C LEU A 77 8.55 3.10 3.31
N ALA A 78 8.91 2.51 2.17
CA ALA A 78 8.71 1.08 1.91
C ALA A 78 9.32 0.16 2.99
N PRO A 79 10.52 0.43 3.55
CA PRO A 79 11.08 -0.38 4.65
C PRO A 79 10.26 -0.35 5.95
N ARG A 80 9.31 0.58 6.10
CA ARG A 80 8.42 0.74 7.27
C ARG A 80 7.06 0.07 7.06
N VAL A 81 6.85 -0.52 5.89
CA VAL A 81 5.65 -1.30 5.54
C VAL A 81 5.95 -2.78 5.71
N ARG A 82 5.00 -3.52 6.29
CA ARG A 82 5.09 -4.98 6.43
C ARG A 82 4.34 -5.62 5.27
N TYR A 83 5.05 -6.03 4.24
CA TYR A 83 4.49 -6.76 3.09
C TYR A 83 5.09 -8.15 3.00
N SER A 84 4.39 -9.07 2.32
CA SER A 84 4.94 -10.40 2.06
C SER A 84 5.92 -10.32 0.90
N ALA A 85 7.13 -10.86 1.07
CA ALA A 85 8.15 -10.87 0.03
C ALA A 85 8.92 -12.18 0.04
N TRP A 86 9.04 -12.78 -1.15
CA TRP A 86 9.93 -13.90 -1.37
C TRP A 86 11.39 -13.41 -1.30
N GLY A 87 12.15 -13.93 -0.33
CA GLY A 87 13.56 -13.57 -0.16
C GLY A 87 13.83 -12.31 0.67
N ALA A 88 12.95 -11.96 1.63
CA ALA A 88 13.29 -10.91 2.60
C ALA A 88 14.60 -11.26 3.34
N ARG A 89 15.41 -10.25 3.69
CA ARG A 89 16.71 -10.46 4.34
C ARG A 89 16.50 -11.11 5.72
N GLY A 90 17.15 -12.24 5.97
CA GLY A 90 17.07 -12.97 7.24
C GLY A 90 16.95 -14.49 7.05
N ASP A 91 16.62 -15.20 8.13
CA ASP A 91 16.33 -16.63 8.07
C ASP A 91 15.07 -16.86 7.23
N PHE A 92 15.23 -17.49 6.06
CA PHE A 92 14.16 -17.79 5.12
C PHE A 92 12.98 -18.52 5.77
N ARG A 93 13.19 -19.34 6.81
CA ARG A 93 12.10 -20.04 7.51
C ARG A 93 11.25 -19.10 8.37
N GLN A 94 11.80 -17.96 8.77
CA GLN A 94 11.14 -16.90 9.54
C GLN A 94 10.60 -15.79 8.64
N THR A 95 11.28 -15.50 7.52
CA THR A 95 10.87 -14.46 6.57
C THR A 95 9.90 -14.97 5.51
N ASN A 96 9.93 -16.28 5.23
CA ASN A 96 9.02 -16.99 4.36
C ASN A 96 8.31 -18.12 5.11
N SER A 97 7.63 -17.77 6.21
CA SER A 97 6.77 -18.70 6.96
C SER A 97 5.41 -18.86 6.28
N GLU A 98 5.39 -19.36 5.04
CA GLU A 98 4.15 -19.61 4.28
C GLU A 98 3.33 -20.87 4.63
N PRO A 99 3.65 -21.75 5.62
CA PRO A 99 2.66 -22.77 6.00
C PRO A 99 1.45 -22.17 6.76
N ALA A 100 1.60 -21.00 7.38
CA ALA A 100 0.52 -20.32 8.12
C ALA A 100 0.79 -18.81 8.25
N THR A 101 -0.21 -17.99 7.87
CA THR A 101 -0.17 -16.53 8.10
C THR A 101 -0.87 -16.17 9.42
N VAL A 102 -0.32 -15.20 10.15
CA VAL A 102 -0.94 -14.67 11.37
C VAL A 102 -1.79 -13.45 11.01
N PRO A 103 -3.05 -13.35 11.46
CA PRO A 103 -3.88 -12.17 11.21
C PRO A 103 -3.20 -10.86 11.61
N GLY A 104 -3.15 -9.90 10.68
CA GLY A 104 -2.52 -8.60 10.91
C GLY A 104 -0.99 -8.60 10.90
N PHE A 105 -0.34 -9.66 10.43
CA PHE A 105 1.12 -9.74 10.31
C PHE A 105 1.70 -8.84 9.19
N PHE A 106 1.00 -8.74 8.06
CA PHE A 106 1.34 -7.91 6.89
C PHE A 106 0.22 -6.90 6.57
N GLY A 107 0.42 -6.12 5.52
CA GLY A 107 -0.45 -5.02 5.11
C GLY A 107 -0.34 -3.82 6.05
N ALA A 108 -1.30 -2.91 5.94
CA ALA A 108 -1.40 -1.74 6.79
C ALA A 108 -1.45 -2.14 8.27
N ARG A 109 -2.29 -3.12 8.64
CA ARG A 109 -2.45 -3.56 10.05
C ARG A 109 -1.12 -4.03 10.69
N GLY A 110 -0.25 -4.67 9.92
CA GLY A 110 1.07 -5.08 10.37
C GLY A 110 2.08 -3.93 10.45
N SER A 111 1.91 -2.91 9.61
CA SER A 111 2.88 -1.85 9.38
C SER A 111 3.02 -0.87 10.54
N THR A 112 4.27 -0.54 10.90
CA THR A 112 4.57 0.47 11.93
C THR A 112 4.20 1.87 11.45
N LEU A 113 4.27 2.12 10.14
CA LEU A 113 3.91 3.40 9.53
C LEU A 113 2.47 3.81 9.84
N ILE A 114 1.45 2.99 9.54
CA ILE A 114 0.06 3.37 9.79
C ILE A 114 -0.23 3.49 11.30
N LYS A 115 0.40 2.65 12.13
CA LYS A 115 0.25 2.73 13.60
C LYS A 115 0.75 4.07 14.12
N LEU A 116 1.89 4.55 13.62
CA LEU A 116 2.42 5.87 13.96
C LEU A 116 1.45 6.97 13.51
N LEU A 117 0.97 6.91 12.27
CA LEU A 117 0.09 7.95 11.73
C LEU A 117 -1.29 8.01 12.42
N LEU A 118 -1.81 6.88 12.92
CA LEU A 118 -3.09 6.83 13.62
C LEU A 118 -2.98 7.16 15.12
N ASN A 119 -1.78 7.06 15.72
CA ASN A 119 -1.54 7.31 17.15
C ASN A 119 -1.02 8.73 17.45
N ASP A 120 -1.19 9.66 16.51
CA ASP A 120 -0.61 11.02 16.45
C ASP A 120 0.78 11.12 15.80
N HIS A 121 0.91 12.15 14.96
CA HIS A 121 2.18 12.57 14.38
C HIS A 121 2.21 14.09 14.28
N TYR A 122 2.54 14.75 15.41
CA TYR A 122 2.71 16.21 15.49
C TYR A 122 1.50 17.00 14.99
N GLY A 123 0.28 16.54 15.29
CA GLY A 123 -0.95 17.23 14.90
C GLY A 123 -1.33 17.10 13.42
N VAL A 124 -0.66 16.23 12.65
CA VAL A 124 -1.11 15.88 11.29
C VAL A 124 -2.44 15.13 11.37
N ALA A 125 -3.47 15.68 10.72
CA ALA A 125 -4.79 15.07 10.62
C ALA A 125 -5.00 14.44 9.23
N LEU A 126 -5.09 13.11 9.19
CA LEU A 126 -5.43 12.38 7.97
C LEU A 126 -6.95 12.32 7.80
N SER A 127 -7.43 12.65 6.60
CA SER A 127 -8.83 12.39 6.24
C SER A 127 -9.04 10.88 5.98
N SER A 128 -10.29 10.43 5.97
CA SER A 128 -10.61 9.04 5.59
C SER A 128 -10.07 8.68 4.20
N ALA A 129 -10.06 9.62 3.26
CA ALA A 129 -9.51 9.42 1.92
C ALA A 129 -7.97 9.28 1.94
N ASP A 130 -7.28 10.02 2.82
CA ASP A 130 -5.83 9.89 2.97
C ASP A 130 -5.45 8.53 3.55
N ILE A 131 -6.19 8.10 4.57
CA ILE A 131 -6.05 6.78 5.18
C ILE A 131 -6.28 5.71 4.12
N GLU A 132 -7.35 5.81 3.33
CA GLU A 132 -7.66 4.84 2.28
C GLU A 132 -6.52 4.72 1.26
N ARG A 133 -5.92 5.83 0.83
CA ARG A 133 -4.77 5.82 -0.10
C ARG A 133 -3.54 5.13 0.47
N LEU A 134 -3.19 5.46 1.71
CA LEU A 134 -2.04 4.89 2.41
C LEU A 134 -2.24 3.40 2.71
N VAL A 135 -3.42 3.03 3.21
CA VAL A 135 -3.79 1.64 3.51
C VAL A 135 -3.83 0.81 2.23
N THR A 136 -4.42 1.33 1.15
CA THR A 136 -4.44 0.64 -0.15
C THR A 136 -3.02 0.29 -0.60
N TRP A 137 -2.09 1.24 -0.56
CA TRP A 137 -0.69 0.98 -0.93
C TRP A 137 -0.03 -0.09 -0.06
N MET A 138 -0.22 -0.01 1.26
CA MET A 138 0.38 -0.99 2.19
C MET A 138 -0.20 -2.39 2.01
N ASP A 139 -1.51 -2.49 1.79
CA ASP A 139 -2.22 -3.76 1.59
C ASP A 139 -1.94 -4.39 0.21
N THR A 140 -1.57 -3.58 -0.78
CA THR A 140 -1.09 -4.05 -2.10
C THR A 140 0.41 -4.29 -2.11
N ASN A 141 0.97 -4.88 -1.05
CA ASN A 141 2.39 -5.22 -0.91
C ASN A 141 3.39 -4.08 -1.17
N ALA A 142 2.99 -2.84 -0.85
CA ALA A 142 3.81 -1.65 -1.06
C ALA A 142 4.35 -1.52 -2.49
N LEU A 143 3.58 -1.91 -3.51
CA LEU A 143 4.01 -1.77 -4.91
C LEU A 143 4.37 -0.32 -5.25
N PHE A 144 5.26 -0.15 -6.24
CA PHE A 144 5.57 1.16 -6.81
C PHE A 144 4.93 1.34 -8.19
N TYR A 145 5.16 0.36 -9.08
CA TYR A 145 4.66 0.35 -10.44
C TYR A 145 3.46 -0.60 -10.59
N GLY A 146 2.53 -0.25 -11.47
CA GLY A 146 1.41 -1.10 -11.88
C GLY A 146 1.62 -1.74 -13.25
N THR A 147 2.86 -1.75 -13.73
CA THR A 147 3.26 -2.25 -15.05
C THR A 147 4.66 -2.87 -14.99
N PHE A 148 4.91 -3.81 -15.90
CA PHE A 148 6.24 -4.38 -16.13
C PHE A 148 6.95 -3.75 -17.33
N ASP A 149 6.25 -2.95 -18.14
CA ASP A 149 6.81 -2.29 -19.32
C ASP A 149 7.73 -1.12 -18.92
N PRO A 150 9.03 -1.12 -19.27
CA PRO A 150 9.97 -0.10 -18.81
C PRO A 150 9.63 1.34 -19.23
N PRO A 151 9.18 1.62 -20.47
CA PRO A 151 8.65 2.94 -20.85
C PRO A 151 7.53 3.42 -19.93
N ASP A 152 6.52 2.58 -19.67
CA ASP A 152 5.43 2.95 -18.77
C ASP A 152 5.88 3.07 -17.31
N GLN A 153 6.87 2.30 -16.85
CA GLN A 153 7.48 2.52 -15.54
C GLN A 153 8.12 3.92 -15.46
N ALA A 154 8.87 4.34 -16.47
CA ALA A 154 9.47 5.67 -16.49
C ALA A 154 8.41 6.78 -16.41
N ARG A 155 7.26 6.59 -17.08
CA ARG A 155 6.10 7.49 -16.99
C ARG A 155 5.51 7.52 -15.59
N GLN A 156 5.23 6.35 -15.02
CA GLN A 156 4.69 6.24 -13.67
C GLN A 156 5.63 6.83 -12.61
N GLN A 157 6.95 6.71 -12.75
CA GLN A 157 7.92 7.31 -11.82
C GLN A 157 7.78 8.83 -11.75
N ARG A 158 7.38 9.47 -12.85
CA ARG A 158 7.11 10.92 -12.93
C ARG A 158 5.68 11.30 -12.53
N GLY A 159 4.87 10.34 -12.08
CA GLY A 159 3.47 10.57 -11.74
C GLY A 159 2.54 10.66 -12.95
N GLU A 160 2.96 10.16 -14.12
CA GLU A 160 2.10 10.14 -15.31
C GLU A 160 1.16 8.92 -15.29
N ARG A 161 -0.04 9.10 -15.87
CA ARG A 161 -0.99 8.01 -16.07
C ARG A 161 -0.56 7.16 -17.27
N ILE A 162 -0.88 5.87 -17.18
CA ILE A 162 -0.75 4.90 -18.25
C ILE A 162 -2.10 4.23 -18.49
N GLU A 163 -2.31 3.65 -19.66
CA GLU A 163 -3.56 2.92 -19.99
C GLU A 163 -3.66 1.59 -19.23
N GLY A 164 -2.50 1.03 -18.83
CA GLY A 164 -2.40 -0.28 -18.19
C GLY A 164 -2.04 -1.37 -19.19
N PRO A 165 -1.89 -2.63 -18.74
CA PRO A 165 -1.61 -3.74 -19.64
C PRO A 165 -2.76 -3.91 -20.64
N LYS A 166 -2.42 -4.19 -21.91
CA LYS A 166 -3.41 -4.65 -22.89
C LYS A 166 -3.99 -5.96 -22.37
N ILE A 167 -5.30 -5.97 -22.12
CA ILE A 167 -6.02 -7.19 -21.75
C ILE A 167 -6.31 -7.91 -23.07
N GLU A 168 -5.74 -9.10 -23.25
CA GLU A 168 -6.06 -10.02 -24.36
C GLU A 168 -7.42 -10.69 -24.13
#